data_AF-T1GDH3-F1
#
_entry.id   AF-T1GDH3-F1
#
_cell.length_a   1.000
_cell.length_b   1.000
_cell.length_c   1.000
_cell.angle_alpha   90.00
_cell.angle_beta   90.00
_cell.angle_gamma   90.00
#
_symmetry.space_group_name_H-M   'P 1'
#
loop_
_entity.id
_entity.type
_entity.pdbx_description
1 polymer ?
#
loop_
_entity_poly.entity_id
_entity_poly.type
_entity_poly.pdbx_seq_one_letter_code
_entity_poly.pdbx_strand_id
1 'polypeptide(L)'
;MTLYECSPNSYFGSDSSSWDVWVKSNGAICNSNLLTPRDWDSCITPVASWSIGASGQFLPPHVGIPLGGDTGKYYMLEIHYDNPNGLKIQDRSGFRIHYTENLRPNDGGMMIAGVSISDTQIIPPEQKLYRNVGICGPSCTNVNYLLALF
;
A
#
# COMPACT_ATOMS: atom_id res chain seq x y z
N MET A 1 -8.18 -3.99 -2.27
CA MET A 1 -6.95 -4.77 -2.03
C MET A 1 -5.78 -3.86 -2.35
N THR A 2 -4.74 -3.89 -1.52
CA THR A 2 -3.52 -3.11 -1.76
C THR A 2 -2.31 -3.98 -1.49
N LEU A 3 -1.32 -3.89 -2.35
CA LEU A 3 -0.02 -4.53 -2.18
C LEU A 3 0.99 -3.45 -1.83
N TYR A 4 1.71 -3.64 -0.73
CA TYR A 4 2.74 -2.72 -0.27
C TYR A 4 4.11 -3.38 -0.33
N GLU A 5 5.13 -2.59 -0.63
CA GLU A 5 6.53 -2.91 -0.37
C GLU A 5 6.86 -2.60 1.10
N CYS A 6 7.60 -3.50 1.73
CA CYS A 6 7.98 -3.40 3.14
C CYS A 6 9.47 -3.12 3.31
N SER A 7 9.83 -2.38 4.36
CA SER A 7 11.23 -2.08 4.70
C SER A 7 11.67 -2.82 5.97
N PRO A 8 12.51 -3.87 5.85
CA PRO A 8 12.89 -4.72 6.98
C PRO A 8 13.70 -4.04 8.09
N ASN A 9 14.39 -2.95 7.77
CA ASN A 9 15.30 -2.24 8.68
C ASN A 9 14.74 -0.86 9.07
N SER A 10 13.42 -0.78 9.21
CA SER A 10 12.69 0.48 9.32
C SER A 10 12.70 1.10 10.73
N TYR A 11 13.03 0.35 11.78
CA TYR A 11 13.06 0.87 13.15
C TYR A 11 14.15 0.24 14.04
N PHE A 12 14.48 0.91 15.13
CA PHE A 12 15.50 0.44 16.07
C PHE A 12 15.08 -0.88 16.75
N GLY A 13 15.85 -1.94 16.51
CA GLY A 13 15.56 -3.28 17.01
C GLY A 13 14.74 -4.16 16.06
N SER A 14 14.54 -3.74 14.81
CA SER A 14 14.00 -4.62 13.76
C SER A 14 14.94 -5.80 13.51
N ASP A 15 14.40 -7.02 13.49
CA ASP A 15 15.15 -8.23 13.14
C ASP A 15 14.78 -8.65 11.72
N SER A 16 15.73 -8.53 10.79
CA SER A 16 15.51 -8.92 9.39
C SER A 16 15.05 -10.38 9.21
N SER A 17 15.35 -11.26 10.17
CA SER A 17 14.94 -12.67 10.11
C SER A 17 13.46 -12.89 10.47
N SER A 18 12.81 -11.93 11.12
CA SER A 18 11.38 -12.02 11.42
C SER A 18 10.52 -12.07 10.15
N TRP A 19 10.99 -11.44 9.07
CA TRP A 19 10.31 -11.41 7.79
C TRP A 19 10.16 -12.79 7.14
N ASP A 20 11.13 -13.68 7.31
CA ASP A 20 11.04 -15.08 6.87
C ASP A 20 9.95 -15.88 7.61
N VAL A 21 9.60 -15.45 8.82
CA VAL A 21 8.49 -15.99 9.60
C VAL A 21 7.17 -15.40 9.10
N TRP A 22 7.11 -14.08 8.86
CA TRP A 22 5.90 -13.40 8.40
C TRP A 22 5.42 -13.90 7.04
N VAL A 23 6.32 -14.14 6.09
CA VAL A 23 5.95 -14.66 4.75
C VAL A 23 5.36 -16.07 4.79
N LYS A 24 5.61 -16.84 5.86
CA LYS A 24 5.04 -18.18 6.07
C LYS A 24 3.78 -18.16 6.92
N SER A 25 3.41 -17.01 7.48
CA SER A 25 2.23 -16.86 8.33
C SER A 25 0.94 -16.83 7.49
N ASN A 26 -0.20 -17.09 8.13
CA ASN A 26 -1.52 -16.98 7.49
C ASN A 26 -2.05 -15.54 7.39
N GLY A 27 -1.24 -14.54 7.73
CA GLY A 27 -1.68 -13.16 7.91
C GLY A 27 -2.34 -12.91 9.27
N ALA A 28 -2.76 -11.67 9.49
CA ALA A 28 -3.41 -11.22 10.71
C ALA A 28 -4.42 -10.10 10.38
N ILE A 29 -5.30 -9.81 11.34
CA ILE A 29 -6.20 -8.66 11.24
C ILE A 29 -5.34 -7.39 11.31
N CYS A 30 -5.46 -6.52 10.30
CA CYS A 30 -4.79 -5.22 10.25
C CYS A 30 -5.32 -4.27 11.34
N ASN A 31 -4.48 -3.34 11.80
CA ASN A 31 -4.84 -2.30 12.77
C ASN A 31 -5.38 -2.85 14.11
N SER A 32 -4.99 -4.06 14.48
CA SER A 32 -5.34 -4.68 15.75
C SER A 32 -4.13 -4.63 16.67
N ASN A 33 -4.20 -3.84 17.75
CA ASN A 33 -3.11 -3.67 18.72
C ASN A 33 -2.60 -4.97 19.37
N LEU A 34 -3.36 -6.07 19.26
CA LEU A 34 -3.00 -7.37 19.85
C LEU A 34 -2.47 -8.37 18.80
N LEU A 35 -2.81 -8.19 17.52
CA LEU A 35 -2.61 -9.21 16.50
C LEU A 35 -1.72 -8.75 15.35
N THR A 36 -1.57 -7.45 15.12
CA THR A 36 -0.73 -6.91 14.05
C THR A 36 0.72 -6.80 14.52
N PRO A 37 1.68 -7.51 13.91
CA PRO A 37 3.10 -7.34 14.21
C PRO A 37 3.59 -5.94 13.88
N ARG A 38 4.41 -5.35 14.77
CA ARG A 38 5.00 -4.02 14.57
C ARG A 38 5.85 -3.91 13.30
N ASP A 39 6.48 -5.01 12.88
CA ASP A 39 7.23 -5.07 11.62
C ASP A 39 6.39 -4.63 10.41
N TRP A 40 5.08 -4.86 10.44
CA TRP A 40 4.18 -4.57 9.32
C TRP A 40 3.89 -3.07 9.18
N ASP A 41 4.13 -2.26 10.21
CA ASP A 41 4.04 -0.80 10.14
C ASP A 41 5.05 -0.20 9.14
N SER A 42 6.06 -0.98 8.72
CA SER A 42 7.04 -0.59 7.71
C SER A 42 6.57 -0.75 6.26
N CYS A 43 5.41 -1.38 6.05
CA CYS A 43 4.83 -1.67 4.75
C CYS A 43 3.92 -0.52 4.29
N ILE A 44 4.50 0.64 4.01
CA ILE A 44 3.74 1.87 3.71
C ILE A 44 3.76 2.28 2.23
N THR A 45 4.64 1.68 1.42
CA THR A 45 4.82 2.07 0.01
C THR A 45 3.92 1.22 -0.89
N PRO A 46 2.81 1.75 -1.43
CA PRO A 46 1.93 0.96 -2.30
C PRO A 46 2.61 0.69 -3.65
N VAL A 47 2.49 -0.54 -4.14
CA VAL A 47 2.97 -0.96 -5.47
C VAL A 47 1.84 -1.38 -6.40
N ALA A 48 0.70 -1.80 -5.84
CA ALA A 48 -0.52 -2.04 -6.59
C ALA A 48 -1.74 -1.81 -5.71
N SER A 49 -2.82 -1.28 -6.28
CA SER A 49 -4.10 -1.19 -5.62
C SER A 49 -5.23 -1.59 -6.57
N TRP A 50 -6.25 -2.22 -6.00
CA TRP A 50 -7.45 -2.65 -6.71
C TRP A 50 -8.69 -2.34 -5.87
N SER A 51 -9.70 -1.78 -6.53
CA SER A 51 -11.02 -1.49 -5.98
C SER A 51 -12.11 -2.01 -6.91
N ILE A 52 -13.34 -2.07 -6.39
CA ILE A 52 -14.50 -2.56 -7.13
C ILE A 52 -14.65 -1.77 -8.44
N GLY A 53 -14.78 -2.48 -9.56
CA GLY A 53 -14.90 -1.91 -10.90
C GLY A 53 -13.57 -1.78 -11.67
N ALA A 54 -12.42 -1.98 -11.02
CA ALA A 54 -11.13 -1.98 -11.70
C ALA A 54 -10.85 -3.31 -12.45
N SER A 55 -10.29 -3.22 -13.66
CA SER A 55 -9.88 -4.38 -14.47
C SER A 55 -8.40 -4.79 -14.30
N GLY A 56 -7.65 -4.06 -13.46
CA GLY A 56 -6.19 -4.13 -13.40
C GLY A 56 -5.54 -3.04 -14.28
N GLN A 57 -4.22 -2.88 -14.12
CA GLN A 57 -3.44 -1.84 -14.80
C GLN A 57 -2.22 -2.44 -15.49
N PHE A 58 -1.93 -1.95 -16.70
CA PHE A 58 -0.65 -2.16 -17.39
C PHE A 58 0.08 -0.83 -17.45
N LEU A 59 1.37 -0.85 -17.08
CA LEU A 59 2.23 0.31 -17.20
C LEU A 59 2.62 0.55 -18.67
N PRO A 60 2.89 1.80 -19.07
CA PRO A 60 3.45 2.08 -20.40
C PRO A 60 4.74 1.28 -20.66
N PRO A 61 5.08 0.93 -21.91
CA PRO A 61 6.23 0.07 -22.21
C PRO A 61 7.60 0.57 -21.73
N HIS A 62 7.72 1.88 -21.44
CA HIS A 62 8.94 2.53 -20.99
C HIS A 62 8.99 2.76 -19.46
N VAL A 63 7.99 2.24 -18.72
CA VAL A 63 7.87 2.39 -17.26
C VAL A 63 7.71 1.02 -16.62
N GLY A 64 8.37 0.80 -15.49
CA GLY A 64 8.18 -0.38 -14.65
C GLY A 64 8.30 -0.03 -13.17
N ILE A 65 7.54 -0.69 -12.31
CA ILE A 65 7.80 -0.59 -10.86
C ILE A 65 8.94 -1.57 -10.57
N PRO A 66 10.10 -1.11 -10.07
CA PRO A 66 11.20 -2.00 -9.72
C PRO A 66 10.76 -2.94 -8.59
N LEU A 67 11.04 -4.23 -8.74
CA LEU A 67 10.73 -5.25 -7.73
C LEU A 67 12.03 -5.96 -7.33
N GLY A 68 12.24 -6.18 -6.04
CA GLY A 68 13.41 -6.88 -5.51
C GLY A 68 14.56 -5.94 -5.14
N GLY A 69 15.80 -6.43 -5.25
CA GLY A 69 16.99 -5.71 -4.82
C GLY A 69 17.15 -5.70 -3.29
N ASP A 70 17.85 -4.68 -2.77
CA ASP A 70 18.10 -4.55 -1.33
C ASP A 70 16.89 -4.01 -0.55
N THR A 71 15.96 -3.32 -1.22
CA THR A 71 14.78 -2.68 -0.60
C THR A 71 13.50 -3.48 -0.80
N GLY A 72 13.26 -4.07 -1.98
CA GLY A 72 11.97 -4.67 -2.37
C GLY A 72 11.86 -6.18 -2.15
N LYS A 73 12.38 -6.70 -1.01
CA LYS A 73 12.42 -8.15 -0.72
C LYS A 73 11.09 -8.71 -0.22
N TYR A 74 10.31 -7.90 0.49
CA TYR A 74 9.07 -8.34 1.12
C TYR A 74 7.90 -7.45 0.72
N TYR A 75 6.75 -8.09 0.54
CA TYR A 75 5.51 -7.41 0.19
C TYR A 75 4.39 -7.85 1.12
N MET A 76 3.52 -6.91 1.47
CA MET A 76 2.33 -7.15 2.29
C MET A 76 1.08 -6.97 1.44
N LEU A 77 0.22 -7.98 1.43
CA LEU A 77 -1.09 -7.94 0.80
C LEU A 77 -2.16 -7.60 1.85
N GLU A 78 -2.79 -6.44 1.68
CA GLU A 78 -3.94 -6.01 2.48
C GLU A 78 -5.25 -6.23 1.70
N ILE A 79 -6.19 -6.95 2.31
CA ILE A 79 -7.52 -7.24 1.73
C ILE A 79 -8.61 -6.71 2.66
N HIS A 80 -9.47 -5.86 2.12
CA HIS A 80 -10.67 -5.38 2.80
C HIS A 80 -11.85 -6.29 2.47
N TYR A 81 -12.38 -6.97 3.49
CA TYR A 81 -13.59 -7.80 3.38
C TYR A 81 -14.81 -7.05 3.89
N ASP A 82 -15.80 -6.84 3.01
CA ASP A 82 -17.14 -6.41 3.41
C ASP A 82 -18.03 -7.65 3.61
N ASN A 83 -18.25 -8.04 4.87
CA ASN A 83 -18.94 -9.28 5.24
C ASN A 83 -20.07 -9.01 6.26
N PRO A 84 -21.13 -8.26 5.87
CA PRO A 84 -22.19 -7.84 6.79
C PRO A 84 -22.98 -9.02 7.38
N ASN A 85 -23.02 -10.15 6.66
CA ASN A 85 -23.74 -11.36 7.06
C ASN A 85 -22.87 -12.34 7.89
N GLY A 86 -21.61 -12.02 8.16
CA GLY A 86 -20.72 -12.86 8.98
C GLY A 86 -20.47 -14.25 8.39
N LEU A 87 -20.45 -14.37 7.06
CA LEU A 87 -20.24 -15.66 6.39
C LEU A 87 -18.82 -16.16 6.64
N LYS A 88 -18.67 -17.48 6.81
CA LYS A 88 -17.38 -18.15 6.92
C LYS A 88 -17.03 -18.79 5.59
N ILE A 89 -16.08 -18.21 4.87
CA ILE A 89 -15.67 -18.62 3.52
C ILE A 89 -14.14 -18.70 3.47
N GLN A 90 -13.61 -19.68 2.73
CA GLN A 90 -12.20 -19.71 2.38
C GLN A 90 -11.98 -18.82 1.14
N ASP A 91 -11.22 -17.74 1.31
CA ASP A 91 -10.83 -16.85 0.23
C ASP A 91 -9.43 -17.20 -0.31
N ARG A 92 -9.21 -16.96 -1.61
CA ARG A 92 -7.91 -17.08 -2.30
C ARG A 92 -7.68 -15.87 -3.22
N SER A 93 -8.16 -14.70 -2.82
CA SER A 93 -8.01 -13.46 -3.58
C SER A 93 -6.58 -12.93 -3.49
N GLY A 94 -6.18 -12.13 -4.46
CA GLY A 94 -4.86 -11.52 -4.50
C GLY A 94 -4.56 -10.85 -5.84
N PHE A 95 -3.29 -10.52 -6.05
CA PHE A 95 -2.80 -9.93 -7.29
C PHE A 95 -2.11 -10.96 -8.17
N ARG A 96 -2.24 -10.78 -9.49
CA ARG A 96 -1.35 -11.41 -10.48
C ARG A 96 -0.40 -10.33 -11.01
N ILE A 97 0.90 -10.53 -10.79
CA ILE A 97 1.94 -9.59 -11.19
C ILE A 97 2.63 -10.12 -12.44
N HIS A 98 2.68 -9.30 -13.49
CA HIS A 98 3.44 -9.57 -14.70
C HIS A 98 4.73 -8.74 -14.65
N TYR A 99 5.88 -9.40 -14.60
CA TYR A 99 7.18 -8.75 -14.47
C TYR A 99 8.16 -9.23 -15.55
N THR A 100 9.28 -8.54 -15.67
CA THR A 100 10.40 -8.88 -16.56
C THR A 100 11.70 -8.73 -15.78
N GLU A 101 12.74 -9.47 -16.18
CA GLU A 101 14.06 -9.42 -15.54
C GLU A 101 14.79 -8.10 -15.81
N ASN A 102 14.48 -7.42 -16.91
CA ASN A 102 15.17 -6.20 -17.32
C ASN A 102 14.42 -4.96 -16.83
N LEU A 103 15.15 -4.05 -16.18
CA LEU A 103 14.61 -2.75 -15.79
C LEU A 103 14.17 -1.94 -17.02
N ARG A 104 13.09 -1.19 -16.84
CA ARG A 104 12.61 -0.24 -17.85
C ARG A 104 13.37 1.08 -17.69
N PRO A 105 13.35 1.96 -18.71
CA PRO A 105 14.07 3.24 -18.63
C PRO A 105 13.60 4.18 -17.52
N ASN A 106 12.36 4.04 -17.06
CA ASN A 106 11.79 4.89 -16.00
C ASN A 106 11.16 4.02 -14.90
N ASP A 107 11.47 4.35 -13.66
CA ASP A 107 10.84 3.73 -12.51
C ASP A 107 9.44 4.33 -12.29
N GLY A 108 8.45 3.47 -12.16
CA GLY A 108 7.09 3.82 -11.78
C GLY A 108 6.94 3.85 -10.27
N GLY A 109 6.11 4.76 -9.78
CA GLY A 109 5.73 4.84 -8.36
C GLY A 109 4.25 5.17 -8.21
N MET A 110 3.73 4.96 -7.01
CA MET A 110 2.37 5.33 -6.64
C MET A 110 2.41 6.48 -5.62
N MET A 111 1.68 7.55 -5.93
CA MET A 111 1.48 8.67 -5.02
C MET A 111 0.07 8.64 -4.46
N ILE A 112 -0.07 8.64 -3.14
CA ILE A 112 -1.35 8.82 -2.47
C ILE A 112 -1.51 10.32 -2.17
N ALA A 113 -2.57 10.93 -2.70
CA ALA A 113 -2.93 12.31 -2.43
C ALA A 113 -4.41 12.39 -2.04
N GLY A 114 -4.72 13.17 -1.01
CA GLY A 114 -6.08 13.28 -0.49
C GLY A 114 -6.12 13.85 0.91
N VAL A 115 -7.24 13.63 1.61
CA VAL A 115 -7.38 13.95 3.02
C VAL A 115 -7.01 12.72 3.84
N SER A 116 -6.17 12.90 4.86
CA SER A 116 -5.79 11.82 5.78
C SER A 116 -7.00 11.31 6.56
N ILE A 117 -7.04 10.01 6.80
CA ILE A 117 -8.07 9.38 7.64
C ILE A 117 -7.89 9.90 9.07
N SER A 118 -8.88 10.64 9.57
CA SER A 118 -8.86 11.23 10.89
C SER A 118 -10.28 11.46 11.40
N ASP A 119 -10.48 11.33 12.70
CA ASP A 119 -11.74 11.69 13.39
C ASP A 119 -12.11 13.18 13.21
N THR A 120 -11.16 14.00 12.77
CA THR A 120 -11.38 15.42 12.46
C THR A 120 -11.96 15.66 11.07
N GLN A 121 -11.98 14.64 10.21
CA GLN A 121 -12.59 14.73 8.89
C GLN A 121 -14.09 14.41 8.97
N ILE A 122 -14.91 15.43 9.17
CA ILE A 122 -16.34 15.28 9.44
C ILE A 122 -17.17 15.78 8.26
N ILE A 123 -18.15 14.98 7.83
CA ILE A 123 -19.24 15.42 6.96
C ILE A 123 -20.46 15.65 7.85
N PRO A 124 -20.94 16.89 8.00
CA PRO A 124 -22.14 17.17 8.80
C PRO A 124 -23.37 16.44 8.23
N PRO A 125 -24.37 16.09 9.07
CA PRO A 125 -25.61 15.51 8.58
C PRO A 125 -26.40 16.50 7.69
N GLU A 126 -27.28 15.95 6.85
CA GLU A 126 -28.22 16.68 5.99
C GLU A 126 -27.59 17.63 4.93
N GLN A 127 -26.28 17.52 4.70
CA GLN A 127 -25.63 18.32 3.66
C GLN A 127 -26.00 17.82 2.26
N LYS A 128 -26.63 18.69 1.46
CA LYS A 128 -26.92 18.41 0.04
C LYS A 128 -25.64 18.35 -0.80
N LEU A 129 -24.61 19.10 -0.40
CA LEU A 129 -23.30 19.13 -1.03
C LEU A 129 -22.25 19.49 0.04
N TYR A 130 -21.20 18.69 0.16
CA TYR A 130 -20.08 18.94 1.04
C TYR A 130 -18.78 18.63 0.32
N ARG A 131 -17.74 19.45 0.53
CA ARG A 131 -16.44 19.30 -0.14
C ARG A 131 -15.33 19.19 0.88
N ASN A 132 -14.64 18.04 0.87
CA ASN A 132 -13.37 17.84 1.55
C ASN A 132 -12.22 18.11 0.57
N VAL A 133 -11.15 18.77 1.04
CA VAL A 133 -9.99 19.14 0.20
C VAL A 133 -8.71 18.71 0.90
N GLY A 134 -7.96 17.82 0.25
CA GLY A 134 -6.58 17.48 0.59
C GLY A 134 -5.61 18.23 -0.31
N ILE A 135 -4.52 18.76 0.25
CA ILE A 135 -3.58 19.61 -0.48
C ILE A 135 -2.15 19.14 -0.19
N CYS A 136 -1.40 18.75 -1.23
CA CYS A 136 0.07 18.72 -1.19
C CYS A 136 0.57 20.04 -1.76
N GLY A 137 0.92 20.98 -0.87
CA GLY A 137 1.40 22.30 -1.25
C GLY A 137 2.89 22.31 -1.64
N PRO A 138 3.45 23.48 -1.99
CA PRO A 138 4.86 23.60 -2.36
C PRO A 138 5.82 23.11 -1.28
N SER A 139 5.46 23.21 0.00
CA SER A 139 6.27 22.65 1.09
C SER A 139 6.34 21.13 1.09
N CYS A 140 5.40 20.43 0.43
CA CYS A 140 5.37 18.98 0.23
C CYS A 140 6.12 18.61 -1.06
N THR A 141 5.92 19.36 -2.14
CA THR A 141 6.56 19.06 -3.44
C THR A 141 8.00 19.54 -3.57
N ASN A 142 8.40 20.58 -2.84
CA ASN A 142 9.76 21.15 -2.90
C ASN A 142 10.75 20.42 -1.99
N VAL A 143 10.29 19.45 -1.19
CA VAL A 143 11.20 18.57 -0.44
C VAL A 143 11.72 17.55 -1.42
N ASN A 144 13.03 17.57 -1.69
CA ASN A 144 13.73 16.62 -2.56
C ASN A 144 13.80 15.21 -1.95
N TYR A 145 12.67 14.61 -1.59
CA TYR A 145 12.53 13.16 -1.44
C TYR A 145 11.88 12.63 -2.71
N LEU A 146 12.72 12.32 -3.71
CA LEU A 146 12.47 11.32 -4.76
C LEU A 146 11.04 11.22 -5.33
N LEU A 147 10.36 12.34 -5.51
CA LEU A 147 9.28 12.48 -6.46
C LEU A 147 9.88 13.16 -7.68
N ALA A 148 10.44 12.34 -8.58
CA ALA A 148 10.61 12.74 -9.96
C ALA A 148 9.20 12.97 -10.54
N LEU A 149 8.69 14.18 -10.35
CA LEU A 149 7.60 14.71 -11.17
C LEU A 149 8.22 15.08 -12.52
N PHE A 150 7.55 14.60 -13.58
CA PHE A 150 7.86 14.69 -15.01
C PHE A 150 8.67 15.90 -15.49
#